data_AF-A0A1V6UI38-F1
#
_entry.id   AF-A0A1V6UI38-F1
#
_cell.length_a   1.000
_cell.length_b   1.000
_cell.length_c   1.000
_cell.angle_alpha   90.00
_cell.angle_beta   90.00
_cell.angle_gamma   90.00
#
_symmetry.space_group_name_H-M   'P 1'
#
loop_
_entity.id
_entity.type
_entity.pdbx_description
1 polymer ?
#
loop_
_entity_poly.entity_id
_entity_poly.type
_entity_poly.pdbx_seq_one_letter_code
_entity_poly.pdbx_strand_id
1 'polypeptide(L)'
;MSTSGYDSWLQTTEDPGYRTARPHAEVLRRLVSNKIDSTTAIKELSLLDFKNDDTPWALWELIYEAAADFPSSHSSLLALLVEAEKLNSQLPESEPKDIPRKWLGCFGSIWRDKWDMLSPHASSGWTVSVSKSTTRWINMNTFSAKLLATTPFSQGIKLRALGLSLLKGCLEVDPTKYKEGRREAQSALQRQSPWYKMDVSELLAANVCAAAQWMIHAGALMWKDDRPDSSEYIQQVLPGKTDLWDGSHGFTEGRWQLWKDRFLFMAEYEDISSDVQQVAQKAGQIMSEFL
;
A
#
# COMPACT_ATOMS: atom_id res chain seq x y z
N MET A 1 14.53 17.90 4.39
CA MET A 1 13.07 18.08 4.57
C MET A 1 12.85 19.13 5.64
N SER A 2 11.94 20.09 5.44
CA SER A 2 11.64 21.09 6.46
C SER A 2 10.85 20.47 7.61
N THR A 3 11.17 20.85 8.84
CA THR A 3 10.46 20.48 10.07
C THR A 3 8.96 20.77 10.01
N SER A 4 8.55 21.74 9.19
CA SER A 4 7.16 22.17 8.99
C SER A 4 6.20 21.09 8.49
N GLY A 5 6.67 20.08 7.75
CA GLY A 5 5.81 19.01 7.22
C GLY A 5 5.37 18.00 8.27
N TYR A 6 6.30 17.57 9.12
CA TYR A 6 6.00 16.62 10.22
C TYR A 6 5.16 17.26 11.32
N ASP A 7 5.38 18.55 11.60
CA ASP A 7 4.60 19.27 12.61
C ASP A 7 3.14 19.46 12.15
N SER A 8 2.88 19.65 10.85
CA SER A 8 1.51 19.67 10.29
C SER A 8 0.85 18.29 10.28
N TRP A 9 1.60 17.21 10.00
CA TRP A 9 1.11 15.84 10.17
C TRP A 9 0.72 15.56 11.62
N LEU A 10 1.50 16.02 12.60
CA LEU A 10 1.11 15.88 14.01
C LEU A 10 -0.10 16.72 14.41
N GLN A 11 -0.43 17.81 13.71
CA GLN A 11 -1.67 18.54 14.00
C GLN A 11 -2.91 17.68 13.74
N THR A 12 -2.83 16.67 12.87
CA THR A 12 -3.90 15.65 12.73
C THR A 12 -4.12 14.85 14.01
N THR A 13 -3.15 14.82 14.93
CA THR A 13 -3.31 14.20 16.26
C THR A 13 -4.17 15.03 17.23
N GLU A 14 -4.47 16.28 16.89
CA GLU A 14 -5.38 17.15 17.64
C GLU A 14 -6.86 16.85 17.33
N ASP A 15 -7.13 16.17 16.21
CA ASP A 15 -8.45 15.68 15.85
C ASP A 15 -8.95 14.72 16.94
N PRO A 16 -10.25 14.81 17.32
CA PRO A 16 -10.79 14.03 18.43
C PRO A 16 -10.51 12.53 18.36
N GLY A 17 -10.46 11.95 17.15
CA GLY A 17 -10.17 10.53 16.91
C GLY A 17 -8.75 10.10 17.27
N TYR A 18 -7.77 11.02 17.21
CA TYR A 18 -6.36 10.70 17.43
C TYR A 18 -5.82 11.18 18.78
N ARG A 19 -6.60 11.91 19.57
CA ARG A 19 -6.17 12.45 20.87
C ARG A 19 -5.63 11.38 21.82
N THR A 20 -6.19 10.16 21.76
CA THR A 20 -5.75 9.04 22.59
C THR A 20 -4.38 8.49 22.16
N ALA A 21 -3.99 8.67 20.89
CA ALA A 21 -2.71 8.26 20.33
C ALA A 21 -1.63 9.34 20.38
N ARG A 22 -1.91 10.55 20.88
CA ARG A 22 -0.94 11.67 20.91
C ARG A 22 0.43 11.32 21.51
N PRO A 23 0.54 10.61 22.65
CA PRO A 23 1.85 10.19 23.17
C PRO A 23 2.61 9.28 22.21
N HIS A 24 1.91 8.37 21.52
CA HIS A 24 2.48 7.46 20.53
C HIS A 24 2.93 8.21 19.28
N ALA A 25 2.15 9.21 18.84
CA ALA A 25 2.48 10.05 17.70
C ALA A 25 3.78 10.85 17.91
N GLU A 26 4.05 11.30 19.13
CA GLU A 26 5.31 11.99 19.45
C GLU A 26 6.53 11.05 19.31
N VAL A 27 6.39 9.79 19.73
CA VAL A 27 7.44 8.77 19.51
C VAL A 27 7.66 8.56 18.01
N LEU A 28 6.58 8.43 17.23
CA LEU A 28 6.67 8.32 15.77
C LEU A 28 7.32 9.55 15.14
N ARG A 29 6.99 10.78 15.57
CA ARG A 29 7.63 12.00 15.07
C ARG A 29 9.13 11.95 15.29
N ARG A 30 9.57 11.60 16.51
CA ARG A 30 10.99 11.52 16.83
C ARG A 30 11.68 10.46 15.96
N LEU A 31 11.03 9.32 15.71
CA LEU A 31 11.53 8.28 14.82
C LEU A 31 11.69 8.79 13.37
N VAL A 32 10.62 9.32 12.76
CA VAL A 32 10.66 9.76 11.35
C VAL A 32 11.53 11.00 11.13
N SER A 33 11.77 11.77 12.20
CA SER A 33 12.74 12.87 12.22
C SER A 33 14.18 12.41 12.51
N ASN A 34 14.44 11.09 12.59
CA ASN A 34 15.73 10.48 12.92
C ASN A 34 16.33 10.98 14.25
N LYS A 35 15.49 11.36 15.21
CA LYS A 35 15.91 11.75 16.58
C LYS A 35 16.08 10.56 17.51
N ILE A 36 15.44 9.43 17.18
CA ILE A 36 15.58 8.14 17.86
C ILE A 36 15.62 7.02 16.82
N ASP A 37 16.19 5.88 17.19
CA ASP A 37 16.17 4.65 16.38
C ASP A 37 14.89 3.83 16.63
N SER A 38 14.67 2.80 15.79
CA SER A 38 13.51 1.91 15.87
C SER A 38 13.44 1.13 17.17
N THR A 39 14.58 0.68 17.71
CA THR A 39 14.64 -0.07 18.97
C THR A 39 14.20 0.80 20.15
N THR A 40 14.66 2.05 20.21
CA THR A 40 14.26 3.04 21.21
C THR A 40 12.78 3.39 21.07
N ALA A 41 12.31 3.59 19.83
CA ALA A 41 10.91 3.89 19.56
C ALA A 41 9.97 2.75 20.01
N ILE A 42 10.29 1.49 19.72
CA ILE A 42 9.48 0.35 20.20
C ILE A 42 9.48 0.25 21.71
N LYS A 43 10.62 0.46 22.37
CA LYS A 43 10.68 0.51 23.84
C LYS A 43 9.77 1.60 24.39
N GLU A 44 9.88 2.83 23.88
CA GLU A 44 9.03 3.93 24.32
C GLU A 44 7.54 3.64 24.05
N LEU A 45 7.18 3.12 22.87
CA LEU A 45 5.80 2.72 22.55
C LEU A 45 5.29 1.61 23.48
N SER A 46 6.13 0.65 23.85
CA SER A 46 5.75 -0.45 24.76
C SER A 46 5.50 0.01 26.21
N LEU A 47 5.99 1.19 26.59
CA LEU A 47 5.75 1.79 27.90
C LEU A 47 4.47 2.66 27.92
N LEU A 48 3.85 2.90 26.75
CA LEU A 48 2.65 3.72 26.63
C LEU A 48 1.40 2.85 26.64
N ASP A 49 0.52 3.05 27.63
CA ASP A 49 -0.75 2.34 27.67
C ASP A 49 -1.69 2.74 26.52
N PHE A 50 -2.34 1.73 25.92
CA PHE A 50 -3.52 1.93 25.09
C PHE A 50 -4.73 2.28 25.97
N LYS A 51 -4.89 3.57 26.24
CA LYS A 51 -5.97 4.12 27.07
C LYS A 51 -7.38 3.80 26.54
N ASN A 52 -7.50 3.56 25.23
CA ASN A 52 -8.74 3.16 24.58
C ASN A 52 -8.48 1.97 23.64
N ASP A 53 -9.51 1.18 23.37
CA ASP A 53 -9.47 0.11 22.37
C ASP A 53 -9.19 0.63 20.95
N ASP A 54 -9.45 1.91 20.70
CA ASP A 54 -9.16 2.58 19.42
C ASP A 54 -7.70 3.07 19.29
N THR A 55 -6.91 3.08 20.36
CA THR A 55 -5.53 3.60 20.29
C THR A 55 -4.63 2.82 19.32
N PRO A 56 -4.66 1.47 19.25
CA PRO A 56 -4.00 0.71 18.19
C PRO A 56 -4.41 1.13 16.78
N TRP A 57 -5.70 1.48 16.61
CA TRP A 57 -6.26 1.91 15.33
C TRP A 57 -5.64 3.23 14.87
N ALA A 58 -5.75 4.24 15.72
CA ALA A 58 -5.20 5.57 15.49
C ALA A 58 -3.67 5.53 15.26
N LEU A 59 -2.95 4.63 15.94
CA LEU A 59 -1.50 4.49 15.75
C LEU A 59 -1.14 3.97 14.35
N TRP A 60 -1.86 2.98 13.84
CA TRP A 60 -1.67 2.49 12.47
C TRP A 60 -2.04 3.53 11.42
N GLU A 61 -3.15 4.24 11.62
CA GLU A 61 -3.54 5.33 10.74
C GLU A 61 -2.43 6.38 10.62
N LEU A 62 -1.80 6.76 11.74
CA LEU A 62 -0.64 7.67 11.75
C LEU A 62 0.56 7.10 10.98
N ILE A 63 0.88 5.81 11.16
CA ILE A 63 1.97 5.17 10.39
C ILE A 63 1.68 5.20 8.90
N TYR A 64 0.48 4.86 8.48
CA TYR A 64 0.14 4.83 7.06
C TYR A 64 0.02 6.23 6.45
N GLU A 65 -0.45 7.20 7.23
CA GLU A 65 -0.38 8.62 6.87
C GLU A 65 1.08 9.04 6.64
N ALA A 66 1.97 8.70 7.57
CA ALA A 66 3.39 9.00 7.43
C ALA A 66 4.02 8.28 6.23
N ALA A 67 3.65 7.03 5.97
CA ALA A 67 4.12 6.27 4.83
C ALA A 67 3.63 6.86 3.49
N ALA A 68 2.40 7.35 3.43
CA ALA A 68 1.82 7.96 2.24
C ALA A 68 2.38 9.37 1.97
N ASP A 69 2.58 10.18 3.01
CA ASP A 69 3.00 11.57 2.87
C ASP A 69 4.52 11.76 2.86
N PHE A 70 5.28 10.87 3.53
CA PHE A 70 6.72 11.01 3.72
C PHE A 70 7.50 9.76 3.27
N PRO A 71 7.79 9.59 1.97
CA PRO A 71 8.50 8.42 1.47
C PRO A 71 9.92 8.26 2.03
N SER A 72 10.54 9.35 2.48
CA SER A 72 11.83 9.30 3.20
C SER A 72 11.77 8.54 4.52
N SER A 73 10.58 8.45 5.12
CA SER A 73 10.36 7.81 6.42
C SER A 73 10.19 6.30 6.30
N HIS A 74 10.04 5.76 5.08
CA HIS A 74 9.80 4.33 4.86
C HIS A 74 10.82 3.46 5.57
N SER A 75 12.11 3.75 5.46
CA SER A 75 13.15 2.92 6.11
C SER A 75 13.00 2.88 7.63
N SER A 76 12.72 4.03 8.27
CA SER A 76 12.54 4.11 9.72
C SER A 76 11.26 3.41 10.17
N LEU A 77 10.17 3.54 9.41
CA LEU A 77 8.91 2.86 9.67
C LEU A 77 9.03 1.33 9.48
N LEU A 78 9.72 0.87 8.44
CA LEU A 78 9.98 -0.56 8.23
C LEU A 78 10.82 -1.14 9.37
N ALA A 79 11.87 -0.44 9.79
CA ALA A 79 12.71 -0.84 10.92
C ALA A 79 11.90 -0.91 12.23
N LEU A 80 10.97 0.04 12.45
CA LEU A 80 10.04 -0.01 13.59
C LEU A 80 9.21 -1.30 13.59
N LEU A 81 8.63 -1.67 12.46
CA LEU A 81 7.78 -2.86 12.35
C LEU A 81 8.57 -4.17 12.55
N VAL A 82 9.81 -4.22 12.05
CA VAL A 82 10.72 -5.35 12.30
C VAL A 82 11.05 -5.48 13.80
N GLU A 83 11.36 -4.37 14.47
CA GLU A 83 11.62 -4.38 15.90
C GLU A 83 10.36 -4.74 16.72
N ALA A 84 9.17 -4.31 16.26
CA ALA A 84 7.90 -4.68 16.88
C ALA A 84 7.66 -6.20 16.81
N GLU A 85 7.90 -6.82 15.65
CA GLU A 85 7.75 -8.27 15.50
C GLU A 85 8.78 -9.06 16.32
N LYS A 86 10.05 -8.61 16.34
CA LYS A 86 11.07 -9.19 17.21
C LYS A 86 10.64 -9.17 18.67
N LEU A 87 10.15 -8.03 19.16
CA LEU A 87 9.65 -7.92 20.52
C LEU A 87 8.46 -8.87 20.76
N ASN A 88 7.48 -8.90 19.85
CA ASN A 88 6.34 -9.80 19.94
C ASN A 88 6.74 -11.29 19.99
N SER A 89 7.78 -11.69 19.25
CA SER A 89 8.27 -13.08 19.25
C SER A 89 8.94 -13.51 20.57
N GLN A 90 9.39 -12.54 21.38
CA GLN A 90 10.04 -12.79 22.68
C GLN A 90 9.05 -12.82 23.86
N LEU A 91 7.81 -12.38 23.64
CA LEU A 91 6.81 -12.27 24.69
C LEU A 91 6.08 -13.61 24.94
N PRO A 92 5.84 -14.00 26.21
CA PRO A 92 5.11 -15.23 26.53
C PRO A 92 3.72 -15.28 25.88
N GLU A 93 3.28 -16.48 25.47
CA GLU A 93 1.91 -16.65 24.94
C GLU A 93 0.83 -16.38 26.00
N SER A 94 1.16 -16.55 27.29
CA SER A 94 0.24 -16.41 28.41
C SER A 94 -0.09 -14.97 28.80
N GLU A 95 0.62 -13.96 28.26
CA GLU A 95 0.33 -12.55 28.54
C GLU A 95 -0.61 -11.96 27.48
N PRO A 96 -1.87 -11.62 27.84
CA PRO A 96 -2.87 -11.19 26.86
C PRO A 96 -2.76 -9.70 26.48
N LYS A 97 -1.76 -8.97 26.99
CA LYS A 97 -1.82 -7.49 27.09
C LYS A 97 -0.61 -6.74 26.56
N ASP A 98 0.31 -7.38 25.85
CA ASP A 98 1.43 -6.63 25.30
C ASP A 98 1.00 -5.77 24.12
N ILE A 99 1.25 -4.47 24.26
CA ILE A 99 0.99 -3.41 23.29
C ILE A 99 1.44 -3.83 21.87
N PRO A 100 2.65 -4.40 21.64
CA PRO A 100 3.05 -4.89 20.32
C PRO A 100 2.06 -5.91 19.72
N ARG A 101 1.53 -6.84 20.51
CA ARG A 101 0.64 -7.91 20.03
C ARG A 101 -0.73 -7.36 19.62
N LYS A 102 -1.36 -6.55 20.48
CA LYS A 102 -2.66 -5.92 20.17
C LYS A 102 -2.55 -4.99 18.97
N TRP A 103 -1.46 -4.23 18.91
CA TRP A 103 -1.18 -3.33 17.80
C TRP A 103 -0.95 -4.08 16.49
N LEU A 104 0.00 -5.01 16.43
CA LEU A 104 0.28 -5.81 15.22
C LEU A 104 -0.94 -6.61 14.76
N GLY A 105 -1.79 -7.07 15.68
CA GLY A 105 -3.03 -7.79 15.36
C GLY A 105 -4.02 -6.98 14.50
N CYS A 106 -4.03 -5.66 14.62
CA CYS A 106 -4.92 -4.78 13.84
C CYS A 106 -4.36 -4.41 12.46
N PHE A 107 -3.11 -4.79 12.15
CA PHE A 107 -2.41 -4.40 10.92
C PHE A 107 -3.25 -4.56 9.65
N GLY A 108 -3.76 -5.77 9.41
CA GLY A 108 -4.37 -6.13 8.12
C GLY A 108 -5.66 -5.38 7.83
N SER A 109 -6.54 -5.21 8.83
CA SER A 109 -7.82 -4.52 8.65
C SER A 109 -7.60 -3.03 8.37
N ILE A 110 -6.74 -2.38 9.16
CA ILE A 110 -6.48 -0.94 9.03
C ILE A 110 -5.72 -0.65 7.74
N TRP A 111 -4.78 -1.54 7.39
CA TRP A 111 -4.08 -1.42 6.11
C TRP A 111 -5.09 -1.41 4.95
N ARG A 112 -6.06 -2.34 4.97
CA ARG A 112 -7.05 -2.46 3.89
C ARG A 112 -7.92 -1.22 3.81
N ASP A 113 -8.46 -0.75 4.93
CA ASP A 113 -9.28 0.46 4.99
C ASP A 113 -8.52 1.67 4.47
N LYS A 114 -7.24 1.79 4.85
CA LYS A 114 -6.39 2.89 4.39
C LYS A 114 -6.09 2.81 2.91
N TRP A 115 -5.81 1.61 2.41
CA TRP A 115 -5.57 1.37 0.99
C TRP A 115 -6.81 1.69 0.16
N ASP A 116 -8.00 1.27 0.62
CA ASP A 116 -9.27 1.59 -0.03
C ASP A 116 -9.57 3.09 -0.03
N MET A 117 -9.26 3.79 1.07
CA MET A 117 -9.43 5.26 1.15
C MET A 117 -8.48 6.02 0.20
N LEU A 118 -7.23 5.55 0.05
CA LEU A 118 -6.23 6.17 -0.83
C LEU A 118 -6.38 5.75 -2.30
N SER A 119 -7.10 4.66 -2.56
CA SER A 119 -7.31 4.14 -3.90
C SER A 119 -7.93 5.21 -4.82
N PRO A 120 -7.49 5.32 -6.08
CA PRO A 120 -8.15 6.17 -7.07
C PRO A 120 -9.63 5.82 -7.29
N HIS A 121 -10.04 4.61 -6.88
CA HIS A 121 -11.41 4.10 -6.99
C HIS A 121 -12.23 4.25 -5.70
N ALA A 122 -11.74 5.00 -4.71
CA ALA A 122 -12.45 5.20 -3.45
C ALA A 122 -13.86 5.78 -3.69
N SER A 123 -14.88 5.20 -3.07
CA SER A 123 -16.28 5.63 -3.21
C SER A 123 -16.52 7.04 -2.68
N SER A 124 -15.75 7.46 -1.67
CA SER A 124 -15.75 8.83 -1.14
C SER A 124 -15.02 9.83 -2.05
N GLY A 125 -14.32 9.35 -3.08
CA GLY A 125 -13.38 10.13 -3.86
C GLY A 125 -12.18 10.61 -3.05
N TRP A 126 -11.27 11.31 -3.73
CA TRP A 126 -10.11 11.94 -3.12
C TRP A 126 -10.47 13.29 -2.51
N THR A 127 -10.08 13.52 -1.26
CA THR A 127 -10.37 14.76 -0.51
C THR A 127 -9.30 15.86 -0.70
N VAL A 128 -8.20 15.54 -1.40
CA VAL A 128 -7.09 16.46 -1.70
C VAL A 128 -6.84 16.52 -3.22
N SER A 129 -5.90 17.37 -3.65
CA SER A 129 -5.56 17.50 -5.07
C SER A 129 -5.17 16.15 -5.69
N VAL A 130 -5.50 15.96 -6.97
CA VAL A 130 -5.20 14.76 -7.77
C VAL A 130 -3.72 14.37 -7.66
N SER A 131 -2.81 15.35 -7.81
CA SER A 131 -1.37 15.11 -7.72
C SER A 131 -0.94 14.61 -6.34
N LYS A 132 -1.49 15.20 -5.27
CA LYS A 132 -1.18 14.80 -3.89
C LYS A 132 -1.70 13.39 -3.63
N SER A 133 -2.94 13.09 -3.99
CA SER A 133 -3.51 11.77 -3.79
C SER A 133 -2.84 10.68 -4.62
N THR A 134 -2.47 10.96 -5.87
CA THR A 134 -1.69 10.03 -6.73
C THR A 134 -0.35 9.71 -6.06
N THR A 135 0.34 10.74 -5.57
CA THR A 135 1.61 10.57 -4.85
C THR A 135 1.43 9.70 -3.60
N ARG A 136 0.40 9.99 -2.79
CA ARG A 136 0.08 9.21 -1.59
C ARG A 136 -0.23 7.75 -1.91
N TRP A 137 -1.00 7.50 -2.98
CA TRP A 137 -1.32 6.16 -3.47
C TRP A 137 -0.06 5.37 -3.86
N ILE A 138 0.83 5.99 -4.65
CA ILE A 138 2.10 5.38 -5.06
C ILE A 138 2.99 5.11 -3.84
N ASN A 139 3.11 6.08 -2.92
CA ASN A 139 3.93 5.94 -1.72
C ASN A 139 3.42 4.84 -0.79
N MET A 140 2.10 4.72 -0.61
CA MET A 140 1.50 3.66 0.20
C MET A 140 1.77 2.28 -0.40
N ASN A 141 1.64 2.12 -1.72
CA ASN A 141 1.98 0.85 -2.39
C ASN A 141 3.50 0.57 -2.37
N THR A 142 4.34 1.61 -2.47
CA THR A 142 5.80 1.50 -2.30
C THR A 142 6.16 0.98 -0.92
N PHE A 143 5.60 1.59 0.13
CA PHE A 143 5.82 1.17 1.51
C PHE A 143 5.37 -0.28 1.72
N SER A 144 4.21 -0.64 1.18
CA SER A 144 3.64 -1.98 1.30
C SER A 144 4.46 -3.04 0.58
N ALA A 145 4.95 -2.74 -0.61
CA ALA A 145 5.85 -3.62 -1.35
C ALA A 145 7.18 -3.82 -0.60
N LYS A 146 7.78 -2.73 -0.07
CA LYS A 146 8.98 -2.85 0.76
C LYS A 146 8.74 -3.64 2.05
N LEU A 147 7.58 -3.48 2.67
CA LEU A 147 7.19 -4.22 3.86
C LEU A 147 7.03 -5.72 3.56
N LEU A 148 6.37 -6.06 2.45
CA LEU A 148 6.31 -7.44 1.96
C LEU A 148 7.70 -8.03 1.73
N ALA A 149 8.61 -7.28 1.12
CA ALA A 149 9.99 -7.70 0.87
C ALA A 149 10.85 -7.81 2.15
N THR A 150 10.37 -7.27 3.27
CA THR A 150 11.07 -7.31 4.56
C THR A 150 10.77 -8.63 5.26
N THR A 151 11.69 -9.58 5.10
CA THR A 151 11.57 -11.00 5.49
C THR A 151 11.16 -11.30 6.94
N PRO A 152 11.44 -10.47 7.97
CA PRO A 152 10.97 -10.76 9.32
C PRO A 152 9.48 -10.50 9.54
N PHE A 153 8.77 -9.80 8.64
CA PHE A 153 7.40 -9.34 8.90
C PHE A 153 6.35 -10.39 8.53
N SER A 154 5.97 -11.21 9.51
CA SER A 154 5.02 -12.32 9.40
C SER A 154 3.63 -11.90 8.90
N GLN A 155 3.18 -10.67 9.18
CA GLN A 155 1.90 -10.16 8.68
C GLN A 155 1.94 -9.73 7.21
N GLY A 156 3.12 -9.75 6.57
CA GLY A 156 3.34 -9.34 5.19
C GLY A 156 2.63 -10.21 4.14
N ILE A 157 2.22 -11.45 4.47
CA ILE A 157 1.56 -12.36 3.52
C ILE A 157 0.30 -11.73 2.92
N LYS A 158 -0.51 -11.05 3.73
CA LYS A 158 -1.74 -10.38 3.27
C LYS A 158 -1.47 -9.32 2.19
N LEU A 159 -0.29 -8.71 2.20
CA LEU A 159 0.10 -7.67 1.26
C LEU A 159 0.30 -8.22 -0.16
N ARG A 160 0.74 -9.47 -0.30
CA ARG A 160 0.95 -10.08 -1.63
C ARG A 160 -0.34 -10.11 -2.43
N ALA A 161 -1.40 -10.64 -1.84
CA ALA A 161 -2.72 -10.70 -2.47
C ALA A 161 -3.21 -9.32 -2.95
N LEU A 162 -2.88 -8.27 -2.21
CA LEU A 162 -3.27 -6.90 -2.55
C LEU A 162 -2.46 -6.36 -3.74
N GLY A 163 -1.14 -6.62 -3.75
CA GLY A 163 -0.30 -6.36 -4.92
C GLY A 163 -0.76 -7.11 -6.17
N LEU A 164 -1.13 -8.38 -6.04
CA LEU A 164 -1.69 -9.19 -7.13
C LEU A 164 -3.05 -8.65 -7.62
N SER A 165 -3.92 -8.23 -6.69
CA SER A 165 -5.20 -7.60 -7.02
C SER A 165 -5.00 -6.32 -7.84
N LEU A 166 -4.02 -5.50 -7.46
CA LEU A 166 -3.67 -4.27 -8.17
C LEU A 166 -3.12 -4.57 -9.57
N LEU A 167 -2.17 -5.52 -9.70
CA LEU A 167 -1.64 -5.96 -10.99
C LEU A 167 -2.75 -6.42 -11.93
N LYS A 168 -3.65 -7.29 -11.44
CA LYS A 168 -4.83 -7.70 -12.21
C LYS A 168 -5.67 -6.49 -12.64
N GLY A 169 -6.02 -5.63 -11.69
CA GLY A 169 -6.92 -4.49 -11.91
C GLY A 169 -6.41 -3.44 -12.90
N CYS A 170 -5.10 -3.35 -13.12
CA CYS A 170 -4.51 -2.38 -14.06
C CYS A 170 -3.90 -3.01 -15.32
N LEU A 171 -3.43 -4.26 -15.27
CA LEU A 171 -2.72 -4.88 -16.40
C LEU A 171 -3.58 -5.86 -17.19
N GLU A 172 -4.59 -6.48 -16.56
CA GLU A 172 -5.49 -7.42 -17.24
C GLU A 172 -6.76 -6.75 -17.80
N VAL A 173 -6.80 -5.42 -17.80
CA VAL A 173 -7.88 -4.63 -18.37
C VAL A 173 -7.40 -3.96 -19.65
N ASP A 174 -8.24 -3.98 -20.67
CA ASP A 174 -7.98 -3.27 -21.92
C ASP A 174 -8.03 -1.74 -21.67
N PRO A 175 -6.96 -0.99 -21.95
CA PRO A 175 -6.93 0.47 -21.79
C PRO A 175 -7.97 1.17 -22.67
N THR A 176 -8.36 0.58 -23.80
CA THR A 176 -9.43 1.11 -24.67
C THR A 176 -10.80 0.97 -24.01
N LYS A 177 -11.07 -0.15 -23.32
CA LYS A 177 -12.27 -0.33 -22.48
C LYS A 177 -12.29 0.59 -21.27
N TYR A 178 -11.12 0.98 -20.74
CA TYR A 178 -11.02 2.03 -19.72
C TYR A 178 -11.58 3.38 -20.21
N LYS A 179 -11.39 3.70 -21.50
CA LYS A 179 -11.93 4.91 -22.14
C LYS A 179 -13.43 4.79 -22.44
N GLU A 180 -13.92 3.62 -22.81
CA GLU A 180 -15.34 3.36 -23.12
C GLU A 180 -16.21 3.28 -21.86
N GLY A 181 -15.77 2.55 -20.83
CA GLY A 181 -16.44 2.45 -19.53
C GLY A 181 -16.60 3.81 -18.83
N ARG A 182 -15.79 4.81 -19.20
CA ARG A 182 -15.94 6.21 -18.75
C ARG A 182 -17.20 6.89 -19.27
N ARG A 183 -17.58 6.62 -20.53
CA ARG A 183 -18.81 7.19 -21.11
C ARG A 183 -20.05 6.62 -20.42
N GLU A 184 -19.97 5.40 -19.90
CA GLU A 184 -21.07 4.71 -19.22
C GLU A 184 -21.08 4.93 -17.69
N ALA A 185 -19.92 4.92 -17.03
CA ALA A 185 -19.75 5.13 -15.58
C ALA A 185 -19.96 6.59 -15.15
N GLN A 186 -19.91 7.57 -16.07
CA GLN A 186 -20.39 8.95 -15.86
C GLN A 186 -21.93 9.05 -15.71
N SER A 187 -22.60 7.96 -15.29
CA SER A 187 -24.02 7.93 -14.97
C SER A 187 -24.31 8.06 -13.47
N ALA A 188 -25.31 8.92 -13.20
CA ALA A 188 -26.03 9.21 -11.96
C ALA A 188 -25.29 9.68 -10.69
N LEU A 189 -24.42 8.91 -10.05
CA LEU A 189 -23.89 9.27 -8.71
C LEU A 189 -22.57 10.06 -8.73
N GLN A 190 -21.67 9.81 -9.69
CA GLN A 190 -20.33 10.44 -9.72
C GLN A 190 -20.32 11.90 -10.20
N ARG A 191 -21.40 12.40 -10.82
CA ARG A 191 -21.49 13.80 -11.29
C ARG A 191 -21.53 14.83 -10.16
N GLN A 192 -21.84 14.41 -8.93
CA GLN A 192 -22.00 15.33 -7.80
C GLN A 192 -20.72 15.52 -6.98
N SER A 193 -19.66 14.73 -7.22
CA SER A 193 -18.39 14.90 -6.50
C SER A 193 -17.47 15.86 -7.27
N PRO A 194 -17.16 17.07 -6.74
CA PRO A 194 -16.29 18.05 -7.40
C PRO A 194 -14.86 17.56 -7.65
N TRP A 195 -14.48 16.43 -7.04
CA TRP A 195 -13.12 15.91 -6.94
C TRP A 195 -12.86 14.70 -7.85
N TYR A 196 -13.90 14.15 -8.49
CA TYR A 196 -13.78 13.12 -9.54
C TYR A 196 -13.40 13.75 -10.89
N LYS A 197 -12.37 14.59 -10.89
CA LYS A 197 -11.85 15.30 -12.07
C LYS A 197 -10.72 14.56 -12.78
N MET A 198 -10.23 13.46 -12.21
CA MET A 198 -9.18 12.69 -12.85
C MET A 198 -9.66 12.14 -14.18
N ASP A 199 -8.80 12.26 -15.17
CA ASP A 199 -9.02 11.52 -16.39
C ASP A 199 -8.63 10.04 -16.30
N VAL A 200 -9.17 9.26 -17.23
CA VAL A 200 -8.91 7.81 -17.29
C VAL A 200 -7.42 7.53 -17.40
N SER A 201 -6.68 8.39 -18.10
CA SER A 201 -5.25 8.25 -18.28
C SER A 201 -4.51 8.53 -16.98
N GLU A 202 -4.93 9.52 -16.20
CA GLU A 202 -4.38 9.81 -14.87
C GLU A 202 -4.66 8.67 -13.88
N LEU A 203 -5.87 8.10 -13.90
CA LEU A 203 -6.22 6.94 -13.06
C LEU A 203 -5.40 5.71 -13.43
N LEU A 204 -5.27 5.44 -14.74
CA LEU A 204 -4.45 4.36 -15.26
C LEU A 204 -2.98 4.57 -14.86
N ALA A 205 -2.44 5.77 -15.06
CA ALA A 205 -1.08 6.13 -14.71
C ALA A 205 -0.79 5.94 -13.22
N ALA A 206 -1.70 6.39 -12.34
CA ALA A 206 -1.57 6.20 -10.90
C ALA A 206 -1.50 4.71 -10.53
N ASN A 207 -2.35 3.87 -11.12
CA ASN A 207 -2.37 2.43 -10.88
C ASN A 207 -1.17 1.69 -11.49
N VAL A 208 -0.72 2.07 -12.69
CA VAL A 208 0.50 1.52 -13.31
C VAL A 208 1.71 1.85 -12.44
N CYS A 209 1.86 3.10 -12.00
CA CYS A 209 2.94 3.50 -11.11
C CYS A 209 2.91 2.73 -9.79
N ALA A 210 1.74 2.61 -9.15
CA ALA A 210 1.59 1.87 -7.91
C ALA A 210 1.88 0.37 -8.06
N ALA A 211 1.37 -0.25 -9.14
CA ALA A 211 1.62 -1.65 -9.48
C ALA A 211 3.12 -1.91 -9.73
N ALA A 212 3.79 -1.00 -10.44
CA ALA A 212 5.22 -1.10 -10.70
C ALA A 212 6.06 -1.13 -9.41
N GLN A 213 5.63 -0.44 -8.34
CA GLN A 213 6.36 -0.48 -7.06
C GLN A 213 6.41 -1.88 -6.45
N TRP A 214 5.36 -2.68 -6.65
CA TRP A 214 5.35 -4.08 -6.22
C TRP A 214 6.40 -4.91 -6.95
N MET A 215 6.59 -4.70 -8.26
CA MET A 215 7.63 -5.38 -9.02
C MET A 215 9.02 -4.89 -8.62
N ILE A 216 9.20 -3.57 -8.49
CA ILE A 216 10.48 -2.95 -8.16
C ILE A 216 11.00 -3.37 -6.79
N HIS A 217 10.11 -3.48 -5.79
CA HIS A 217 10.52 -3.73 -4.41
C HIS A 217 10.28 -5.16 -3.94
N ALA A 218 9.28 -5.84 -4.48
CA ALA A 218 8.86 -7.17 -4.02
C ALA A 218 8.75 -8.21 -5.14
N GLY A 219 9.12 -7.90 -6.40
CA GLY A 219 8.90 -8.79 -7.55
C GLY A 219 9.49 -10.18 -7.38
N ALA A 220 10.73 -10.26 -6.89
CA ALA A 220 11.39 -11.54 -6.61
C ALA A 220 10.64 -12.39 -5.58
N LEU A 221 10.14 -11.76 -4.51
CA LEU A 221 9.37 -12.46 -3.48
C LEU A 221 7.99 -12.84 -3.99
N MET A 222 7.32 -11.96 -4.75
CA MET A 222 6.02 -12.24 -5.34
C MET A 222 6.06 -13.40 -6.34
N TRP A 223 7.15 -13.52 -7.11
CA TRP A 223 7.41 -14.60 -8.05
C TRP A 223 7.74 -15.92 -7.35
N LYS A 224 8.71 -15.90 -6.43
CA LYS A 224 9.22 -17.11 -5.76
C LYS A 224 8.29 -17.68 -4.70
N ASP A 225 7.25 -16.94 -4.32
CA ASP A 225 6.46 -17.26 -3.15
C ASP A 225 5.91 -18.68 -3.20
N ASP A 226 6.55 -19.56 -2.43
CA ASP A 226 6.21 -20.95 -2.19
C ASP A 226 5.27 -21.10 -0.98
N ARG A 227 4.91 -19.97 -0.33
CA ARG A 227 3.94 -19.98 0.75
C ARG A 227 2.61 -20.49 0.19
N PRO A 228 1.98 -21.45 0.87
CA PRO A 228 0.63 -21.86 0.54
C PRO A 228 -0.29 -20.72 0.96
N ASP A 229 -0.41 -19.70 0.12
CA ASP A 229 -1.62 -18.90 0.14
C ASP A 229 -2.79 -19.89 0.08
N SER A 230 -3.87 -19.65 0.83
CA SER A 230 -5.04 -20.50 0.63
C SER A 230 -5.42 -20.39 -0.85
N SER A 231 -5.40 -21.53 -1.55
CA SER A 231 -5.64 -21.52 -3.00
C SER A 231 -6.95 -20.81 -3.31
N GLU A 232 -7.93 -20.93 -2.41
CA GLU A 232 -9.21 -20.23 -2.43
C GLU A 232 -9.08 -18.70 -2.41
N TYR A 233 -8.26 -18.11 -1.52
CA TYR A 233 -8.12 -16.66 -1.43
C TYR A 233 -7.39 -16.08 -2.66
N ILE A 234 -6.34 -16.75 -3.13
CA ILE A 234 -5.67 -16.32 -4.36
C ILE A 234 -6.57 -16.52 -5.58
N GLN A 235 -7.38 -17.58 -5.65
CA GLN A 235 -8.37 -17.75 -6.72
C GLN A 235 -9.44 -16.66 -6.71
N GLN A 236 -9.84 -16.14 -5.54
CA GLN A 236 -10.75 -15.00 -5.44
C GLN A 236 -10.11 -13.71 -5.98
N VAL A 237 -8.84 -13.47 -5.65
CA VAL A 237 -8.11 -12.30 -6.11
C VAL A 237 -7.80 -12.37 -7.60
N LEU A 238 -7.42 -13.56 -8.07
CA LEU A 238 -6.94 -13.89 -9.41
C LEU A 238 -7.89 -14.91 -10.07
N PRO A 239 -9.07 -14.48 -10.54
CA PRO A 239 -10.09 -15.38 -11.11
C PRO A 239 -9.59 -16.04 -12.40
N GLY A 240 -10.35 -17.00 -12.95
CA GLY A 240 -9.99 -17.68 -14.19
C GLY A 240 -9.91 -16.74 -15.38
N LYS A 241 -11.04 -16.22 -15.86
CA LYS A 241 -11.10 -15.34 -17.04
C LYS A 241 -11.22 -13.87 -16.65
N THR A 242 -10.47 -13.00 -17.32
CA THR A 242 -10.60 -11.53 -17.28
C THR A 242 -10.69 -10.97 -18.70
N ASP A 243 -10.52 -9.67 -18.90
CA ASP A 243 -10.56 -9.06 -20.24
C ASP A 243 -9.39 -9.51 -21.12
N LEU A 244 -8.19 -9.60 -20.54
CA LEU A 244 -6.96 -9.91 -21.26
C LEU A 244 -6.31 -11.24 -20.85
N TRP A 245 -6.95 -11.99 -19.95
CA TRP A 245 -6.48 -13.30 -19.53
C TRP A 245 -7.58 -14.36 -19.66
N ASP A 246 -7.26 -15.45 -20.35
CA ASP A 246 -8.16 -16.57 -20.63
C ASP A 246 -7.68 -17.91 -20.01
N GLY A 247 -6.56 -17.88 -19.27
CA GLY A 247 -6.00 -19.06 -18.63
C GLY A 247 -6.67 -19.45 -17.30
N SER A 248 -5.97 -20.27 -16.49
CA SER A 248 -6.50 -20.79 -15.23
C SER A 248 -6.59 -19.75 -14.11
N HIS A 249 -7.31 -20.10 -13.05
CA HIS A 249 -7.32 -19.31 -11.82
C HIS A 249 -5.93 -19.28 -11.16
N GLY A 250 -5.70 -18.26 -10.34
CA GLY A 250 -4.53 -18.14 -9.48
C GLY A 250 -3.28 -17.57 -10.16
N PHE A 251 -2.17 -17.57 -9.42
CA PHE A 251 -0.90 -17.08 -9.91
C PHE A 251 -0.21 -18.14 -10.78
N THR A 252 0.14 -17.80 -12.02
CA THR A 252 0.82 -18.70 -12.96
C THR A 252 1.92 -17.96 -13.70
N GLU A 253 2.90 -18.71 -14.22
CA GLU A 253 3.94 -18.17 -15.11
C GLU A 253 3.35 -17.45 -16.32
N GLY A 254 2.32 -18.03 -16.96
CA GLY A 254 1.64 -17.38 -18.08
C GLY A 254 1.03 -16.03 -17.70
N ARG A 255 0.45 -15.92 -16.49
CA ARG A 255 -0.15 -14.67 -16.00
C ARG A 255 0.93 -13.63 -15.67
N TRP A 256 2.07 -14.06 -15.16
CA TRP A 256 3.24 -13.20 -14.97
C TRP A 256 3.79 -12.68 -16.29
N GLN A 257 3.91 -13.56 -17.30
CA GLN A 257 4.32 -13.21 -18.65
C GLN A 257 3.35 -12.20 -19.28
N LEU A 258 2.03 -12.38 -19.12
CA LEU A 258 1.05 -11.38 -19.52
C LEU A 258 1.35 -10.03 -18.83
N TRP A 259 1.42 -9.98 -17.50
CA TRP A 259 1.66 -8.72 -16.78
C TRP A 259 2.95 -8.03 -17.18
N LYS A 260 4.03 -8.78 -17.42
CA LYS A 260 5.28 -8.26 -17.97
C LYS A 260 5.06 -7.56 -19.31
N ASP A 261 4.42 -8.24 -20.25
CA ASP A 261 4.14 -7.67 -21.59
C ASP A 261 3.22 -6.46 -21.49
N ARG A 262 2.29 -6.46 -20.53
CA ARG A 262 1.41 -5.31 -20.26
C ARG A 262 2.16 -4.12 -19.69
N PHE A 263 3.15 -4.31 -18.82
CA PHE A 263 4.03 -3.21 -18.39
C PHE A 263 4.85 -2.65 -19.56
N LEU A 264 5.41 -3.51 -20.42
CA LEU A 264 6.15 -3.06 -21.59
C LEU A 264 5.25 -2.33 -22.60
N PHE A 265 4.01 -2.80 -22.79
CA PHE A 265 3.00 -2.06 -23.55
C PHE A 265 2.74 -0.68 -22.95
N MET A 266 2.62 -0.57 -21.62
CA MET A 266 2.42 0.72 -20.95
C MET A 266 3.64 1.64 -21.08
N ALA A 267 4.85 1.11 -21.25
CA ALA A 267 6.04 1.90 -21.50
C ALA A 267 6.02 2.64 -22.84
N GLU A 268 5.18 2.21 -23.78
CA GLU A 268 5.02 2.82 -25.11
C GLU A 268 3.64 3.50 -25.27
N TYR A 269 2.80 3.47 -24.24
CA TYR A 269 1.42 3.94 -24.34
C TYR A 269 1.34 5.48 -24.33
N GLU A 270 0.87 6.07 -25.42
CA GLU A 270 0.92 7.52 -25.68
C GLU A 270 0.07 8.36 -24.72
N ASP A 271 -0.98 7.77 -24.12
CA ASP A 271 -1.89 8.52 -23.24
C ASP A 271 -1.36 8.71 -21.81
N ILE A 272 -0.21 8.11 -21.45
CA ILE A 272 0.42 8.29 -20.14
C ILE A 272 1.76 9.03 -20.28
N SER A 273 2.18 9.72 -19.21
CA SER A 273 3.38 10.55 -19.25
C SER A 273 4.67 9.72 -19.37
N SER A 274 5.74 10.34 -19.87
CA SER A 274 7.07 9.73 -20.00
C SER A 274 7.60 9.17 -18.67
N ASP A 275 7.29 9.81 -17.55
CA ASP A 275 7.74 9.36 -16.24
C ASP A 275 7.07 8.02 -15.86
N VAL A 276 5.77 7.89 -16.17
CA VAL A 276 5.01 6.65 -15.95
C VAL A 276 5.52 5.56 -16.89
N GLN A 277 5.80 5.90 -18.15
CA GLN A 277 6.37 4.98 -19.13
C GLN A 277 7.71 4.40 -18.66
N GLN A 278 8.61 5.23 -18.13
CA GLN A 278 9.89 4.77 -17.58
C GLN A 278 9.72 3.82 -16.39
N VAL A 279 8.77 4.12 -15.50
CA VAL A 279 8.46 3.27 -14.34
C VAL A 279 7.89 1.92 -14.79
N ALA A 280 7.00 1.92 -15.79
CA ALA A 280 6.44 0.71 -16.38
C ALA A 280 7.53 -0.13 -17.07
N GLN A 281 8.40 0.50 -17.86
CA GLN A 281 9.55 -0.15 -18.51
C GLN A 281 10.43 -0.87 -17.49
N LYS A 282 10.77 -0.18 -16.41
CA LYS A 282 11.58 -0.75 -15.32
C LYS A 282 10.91 -1.96 -14.68
N ALA A 283 9.60 -1.89 -14.41
CA ALA A 283 8.87 -3.02 -13.85
C ALA A 283 8.87 -4.23 -14.80
N GLY A 284 8.60 -4.03 -16.09
CA GLY A 284 8.63 -5.10 -17.10
C GLY A 284 10.02 -5.74 -17.25
N GLN A 285 11.09 -4.94 -17.17
CA GLN A 285 12.47 -5.45 -17.17
C GLN A 285 12.76 -6.32 -15.96
N ILE A 286 12.41 -5.87 -14.75
CA ILE A 286 12.57 -6.66 -13.52
C ILE A 286 11.81 -7.98 -13.61
N MET A 287 10.57 -7.96 -14.12
CA MET A 287 9.77 -9.18 -14.29
C MET A 287 10.41 -10.18 -15.26
N SER A 288 11.19 -9.69 -16.24
CA SER A 288 11.91 -10.53 -17.20
C SER A 288 13.06 -11.33 -16.57
N GLU A 289 13.58 -10.91 -15.41
CA GLU A 289 14.67 -11.61 -14.72
C GLU A 289 14.24 -12.93 -14.09
N PHE A 290 12.94 -13.20 -14.04
CA PHE A 290 12.35 -14.35 -13.35
C PHE A 290 11.72 -15.39 -14.29
N LEU A 291 11.71 -15.12 -15.60
CA LEU A 291 11.22 -16.00 -16.67
C LEU A 291 12.40 -16.57 -17.47
#